data_AF-A0A0F4PUE0-F1
#
_entry.id   AF-A0A0F4PUE0-F1
#
_cell.length_a   1.000
_cell.length_b   1.000
_cell.length_c   1.000
_cell.angle_alpha   90.00
_cell.angle_beta   90.00
_cell.angle_gamma   90.00
#
_symmetry.space_group_name_H-M   'P 1'
#
loop_
_entity.id
_entity.type
_entity.pdbx_description
1 polymer ?
#
loop_
_entity_poly.entity_id
_entity_poly.type
_entity_poly.pdbx_seq_one_letter_code
_entity_poly.pdbx_strand_id
1 'polypeptide(L)'
;MSDDRAFIKSGRNTIIHKIKKLDLVIVNGEEQPKIKVTQHGLEPFKEELPKNRREAKERYLEMVYIASPDVFAEEKRLLFIQALDGREYKVDYSKVGTKLFVRIHQDSYL
;
A
#
# COMPACT_ATOMS: atom_id res chain seq x y z
N MET A 1 -12.03 -19.34 -4.23
CA MET A 1 -12.74 -18.06 -4.07
C MET A 1 -11.87 -17.00 -4.70
N SER A 2 -12.33 -16.34 -5.76
CA SER A 2 -11.60 -15.23 -6.36
C SER A 2 -11.49 -14.12 -5.33
N ASP A 3 -10.27 -13.78 -4.92
CA ASP A 3 -10.02 -12.75 -3.92
C ASP A 3 -10.35 -11.37 -4.54
N ASP A 4 -11.55 -10.85 -4.25
CA ASP A 4 -12.14 -9.57 -4.71
C ASP A 4 -11.37 -8.32 -4.23
N ARG A 5 -10.19 -8.50 -3.63
CA ARG A 5 -9.33 -7.42 -3.16
C ARG A 5 -8.67 -6.71 -4.32
N ALA A 6 -8.40 -5.41 -4.18
CA ALA A 6 -7.67 -4.61 -5.17
C ALA A 6 -6.15 -4.88 -5.21
N PHE A 7 -5.68 -5.83 -4.39
CA PHE A 7 -4.27 -6.18 -4.24
C PHE A 7 -4.06 -7.68 -4.09
N ILE A 8 -2.82 -8.11 -4.28
CA ILE A 8 -2.32 -9.45 -3.97
C ILE A 8 -1.19 -9.29 -2.95
N LYS A 9 -1.07 -10.26 -2.05
CA LYS A 9 0.10 -10.40 -1.18
C LYS A 9 1.11 -11.31 -1.85
N SER A 10 2.37 -10.89 -1.88
CA SER A 10 3.47 -11.71 -2.38
C SER A 10 4.56 -11.81 -1.31
N GLY A 11 5.06 -13.03 -1.09
CA GLY A 11 6.05 -13.30 -0.05
C GLY A 11 5.64 -12.80 1.35
N ARG A 12 6.61 -12.24 2.08
CA ARG A 12 6.46 -11.86 3.51
C ARG A 12 6.14 -10.39 3.75
N ASN A 13 6.29 -9.54 2.74
CA ASN A 13 6.22 -8.09 2.89
C ASN A 13 5.93 -7.34 1.58
N THR A 14 5.43 -8.02 0.54
CA THR A 14 5.14 -7.40 -0.76
C THR A 14 3.63 -7.30 -0.98
N ILE A 15 3.17 -6.12 -1.36
CA ILE A 15 1.80 -5.86 -1.80
C ILE A 15 1.85 -5.49 -3.28
N ILE A 16 1.07 -6.18 -4.10
CA ILE A 16 0.97 -5.94 -5.54
C ILE A 16 -0.41 -5.38 -5.83
N HIS A 17 -0.48 -4.15 -6.30
CA HIS A 17 -1.73 -3.55 -6.74
C HIS A 17 -2.17 -4.15 -8.08
N LYS A 18 -3.45 -4.56 -8.20
CA LYS A 18 -3.97 -5.22 -9.41
C LYS A 18 -5.25 -4.61 -10.01
N ILE A 19 -5.85 -3.58 -9.42
CA ILE A 19 -7.13 -3.00 -9.89
C ILE A 19 -7.01 -1.49 -10.07
N LYS A 20 -7.05 -1.00 -11.32
CA LYS A 20 -6.98 0.45 -11.64
C LYS A 20 -8.13 1.31 -11.08
N LYS A 21 -9.28 0.69 -10.77
CA LYS A 21 -10.49 1.42 -10.34
C LYS A 21 -10.45 1.91 -8.89
N LEU A 22 -9.51 1.42 -8.09
CA LEU A 22 -9.42 1.72 -6.66
C LEU A 22 -7.97 2.03 -6.33
N ASP A 23 -7.71 3.12 -5.62
CA ASP A 23 -6.40 3.34 -5.02
C ASP A 23 -6.27 2.50 -3.73
N LEU A 24 -5.06 2.02 -3.41
CA LEU A 24 -4.83 1.36 -2.13
C LEU A 24 -4.41 2.38 -1.08
N VAL A 25 -4.91 2.26 0.15
CA VAL A 25 -4.38 3.00 1.30
C VAL A 25 -3.68 2.05 2.24
N ILE A 26 -2.36 2.12 2.26
CA ILE A 26 -1.50 1.31 3.12
C ILE A 26 -1.48 1.91 4.52
N VAL A 27 -1.94 1.13 5.49
CA VAL A 27 -1.89 1.45 6.92
C VAL A 27 -1.00 0.41 7.59
N ASN A 28 0.25 0.79 7.85
CA ASN A 28 1.23 -0.11 8.46
C ASN A 28 0.99 -0.26 9.97
N GLY A 29 0.73 0.86 10.62
CA GLY A 29 0.42 1.02 12.04
C GLY A 29 -0.26 2.38 12.24
N GLU A 30 -0.78 2.64 13.44
CA GLU A 30 -1.54 3.88 13.70
C GLU A 30 -0.65 5.13 13.60
N GLU A 31 0.54 5.06 14.20
CA GLU A 31 1.55 6.13 14.29
C GLU A 31 2.42 6.26 13.03
N GLN A 32 2.37 5.30 12.11
CA GLN A 32 3.20 5.30 10.91
C GLN A 32 2.57 6.15 9.79
N PRO A 33 3.38 6.80 8.93
CA PRO A 33 2.87 7.51 7.76
C PRO A 33 2.07 6.58 6.85
N LYS A 34 0.90 7.03 6.43
CA LYS A 34 0.00 6.27 5.54
C LYS A 34 0.35 6.61 4.09
N ILE A 35 0.27 5.60 3.23
CA ILE A 35 0.68 5.73 1.83
C ILE A 35 -0.50 5.37 0.94
N LYS A 36 -0.81 6.24 -0.02
CA LYS A 36 -1.75 5.96 -1.10
C LYS A 36 -0.98 5.39 -2.28
N VAL A 37 -1.40 4.23 -2.78
CA VAL A 37 -0.85 3.60 -3.98
C VAL A 37 -1.86 3.84 -5.10
N THR A 38 -1.45 4.61 -6.10
CA THR A 38 -2.28 5.00 -7.24
C THR A 38 -1.83 4.26 -8.49
N GLN A 39 -2.54 4.50 -9.59
CA GLN A 39 -2.10 4.03 -10.90
C GLN A 39 -0.80 4.67 -11.40
N HIS A 40 -0.34 5.77 -10.78
CA HIS A 40 0.82 6.56 -11.19
C HIS A 40 2.00 6.48 -10.20
N GLY A 41 1.87 5.69 -9.14
CA GLY A 41 2.91 5.51 -8.13
C GLY A 41 2.40 5.70 -6.70
N LEU A 42 3.25 6.21 -5.82
CA LEU A 42 2.96 6.37 -4.39
C LEU A 42 2.82 7.85 -4.02
N GLU A 43 1.81 8.15 -3.22
CA GLU A 43 1.54 9.47 -2.67
C GLU A 43 1.37 9.41 -1.14
N PRO A 44 1.77 10.44 -0.38
CA PRO A 44 1.42 10.53 1.03
C PRO A 44 -0.10 10.59 1.21
N PHE A 45 -0.67 9.74 2.08
CA PHE A 45 -2.08 9.83 2.45
C PHE A 45 -2.23 10.68 3.72
N LYS A 46 -2.77 11.89 3.57
CA LYS A 46 -2.94 12.88 4.65
C LYS A 46 -4.40 13.07 5.09
N GLU A 47 -5.33 12.43 4.39
CA GLU A 47 -6.75 12.53 4.67
C GLU A 47 -7.12 11.68 5.90
N GLU A 48 -8.29 11.96 6.47
CA GLU A 48 -8.85 11.12 7.52
C GLU A 48 -9.24 9.75 6.94
N LEU A 49 -8.92 8.68 7.68
CA LEU A 49 -9.26 7.33 7.27
C LEU A 49 -10.78 7.18 7.16
N PRO A 50 -11.29 6.49 6.12
CA PRO A 50 -12.70 6.12 6.05
C PRO A 50 -13.13 5.33 7.29
N LYS A 51 -14.31 5.63 7.83
CA LYS A 51 -14.83 4.97 9.04
C LYS A 51 -15.23 3.52 8.80
N ASN A 52 -15.51 3.17 7.55
CA ASN A 52 -15.90 1.82 7.16
C ASN A 52 -15.61 1.54 5.68
N ARG A 53 -15.75 0.27 5.28
CA ARG A 53 -15.50 -0.20 3.91
C ARG A 53 -16.39 0.46 2.86
N ARG A 54 -17.63 0.84 3.21
CA ARG A 54 -18.54 1.51 2.27
C ARG A 54 -18.03 2.90 1.92
N GLU A 55 -17.67 3.68 2.93
CA GLU A 55 -17.10 5.01 2.74
C GLU A 55 -15.78 4.96 1.95
N ALA A 56 -14.92 3.97 2.24
CA ALA A 56 -13.70 3.76 1.45
C ALA A 56 -14.03 3.56 -0.04
N LYS A 57 -15.00 2.70 -0.36
CA LYS A 57 -15.44 2.45 -1.74
C LYS A 57 -16.07 3.67 -2.41
N GLU A 58 -16.85 4.47 -1.69
CA GLU A 58 -17.41 5.73 -2.20
C GLU A 58 -16.30 6.73 -2.57
N ARG A 59 -15.16 6.65 -1.89
CA ARG A 59 -13.93 7.41 -2.21
C ARG A 59 -13.00 6.70 -3.20
N TYR A 60 -13.39 5.57 -3.77
CA TYR A 60 -12.56 4.73 -4.64
C TYR A 60 -11.25 4.24 -3.97
N LEU A 61 -11.31 3.95 -2.67
CA LEU A 61 -10.20 3.46 -1.87
C LEU A 61 -10.42 2.00 -1.44
N GLU A 62 -9.35 1.21 -1.44
CA GLU A 62 -9.28 -0.06 -0.72
C GLU A 62 -8.26 0.07 0.42
N MET A 63 -8.72 -0.12 1.66
CA MET A 63 -7.89 -0.06 2.85
C MET A 63 -7.04 -1.33 2.98
N VAL A 64 -5.74 -1.18 3.20
CA VAL A 64 -4.80 -2.29 3.39
C VAL A 64 -4.11 -2.15 4.75
N TYR A 65 -4.69 -2.79 5.77
CA TYR A 65 -4.13 -2.84 7.12
C TYR A 65 -3.07 -3.93 7.21
N ILE A 66 -1.79 -3.55 7.17
CA ILE A 66 -0.65 -4.48 7.05
C ILE A 66 -0.56 -5.43 8.25
N ALA A 67 -0.78 -4.91 9.45
CA ALA A 67 -0.74 -5.68 10.69
C ALA A 67 -1.97 -6.57 10.91
N SER A 68 -2.99 -6.49 10.03
CA SER A 68 -4.16 -7.33 10.16
C SER A 68 -3.83 -8.81 9.85
N PRO A 69 -4.44 -9.79 10.54
CA PRO A 69 -4.17 -11.21 10.34
C PRO A 69 -4.37 -11.70 8.90
N ASP A 70 -5.26 -11.06 8.15
CA ASP A 70 -5.55 -11.38 6.75
C ASP A 70 -4.52 -10.79 5.77
N VAL A 71 -3.64 -9.89 6.23
CA VAL A 71 -2.55 -9.31 5.45
C VAL A 71 -1.21 -9.94 5.85
N PHE A 72 -0.53 -9.45 6.88
CA PHE A 72 0.72 -10.04 7.36
C PHE A 72 0.78 -10.31 8.86
N ALA A 73 -0.28 -9.98 9.61
CA ALA A 73 -0.38 -10.19 11.07
C ALA A 73 0.65 -9.42 11.93
N GLU A 74 1.45 -8.55 11.34
CA GLU A 74 2.41 -7.69 12.06
C GLU A 74 2.69 -6.41 11.27
N GLU A 75 3.05 -5.34 11.97
CA GLU A 75 3.61 -4.15 11.33
C GLU A 75 4.92 -4.50 10.64
N LYS A 76 5.19 -3.88 9.50
CA LYS A 76 6.41 -4.14 8.75
C LYS A 76 7.35 -2.96 8.86
N ARG A 77 8.59 -3.24 9.25
CA ARG A 77 9.69 -2.28 9.09
C ARG A 77 9.94 -1.95 7.62
N LEU A 78 9.85 -2.97 6.76
CA LEU A 78 10.16 -2.87 5.34
C LEU A 78 9.03 -3.49 4.51
N LEU A 79 8.42 -2.69 3.64
CA LEU A 79 7.43 -3.12 2.65
C LEU A 79 7.93 -2.91 1.24
N PHE A 80 7.53 -3.81 0.35
CA PHE A 80 7.63 -3.63 -1.09
C PHE A 80 6.21 -3.45 -1.64
N ILE A 81 6.04 -2.45 -2.50
CA ILE A 81 4.75 -2.09 -3.08
C ILE A 81 4.93 -2.00 -4.57
N GLN A 82 4.35 -2.94 -5.31
CA GLN A 82 4.25 -2.85 -6.75
C GLN A 82 2.98 -2.08 -7.12
N ALA A 83 3.17 -0.89 -7.70
CA ALA A 83 2.07 -0.07 -8.19
C ALA A 83 1.74 -0.41 -9.66
N LEU A 84 0.70 0.21 -10.21
CA LEU A 84 0.24 -0.09 -11.57
C LEU A 84 1.03 0.68 -12.65
N ASP A 85 1.97 1.54 -12.24
CA ASP A 85 2.91 2.25 -13.11
C ASP A 85 4.10 1.39 -13.55
N GLY A 86 4.12 0.10 -13.18
CA GLY A 86 5.19 -0.84 -13.51
C GLY A 86 6.38 -0.79 -12.55
N ARG A 87 6.34 0.05 -11.52
CA ARG A 87 7.41 0.19 -10.53
C ARG A 87 7.11 -0.57 -9.26
N GLU A 88 8.18 -1.11 -8.68
CA GLU A 88 8.16 -1.59 -7.30
C GLU A 88 8.87 -0.58 -6.40
N TYR A 89 8.18 -0.17 -5.35
CA TYR A 89 8.64 0.79 -4.38
C TYR A 89 9.07 0.07 -3.11
N LYS A 90 10.26 0.40 -2.62
CA LYS A 90 10.73 0.06 -1.27
C LYS A 90 10.27 1.13 -0.30
N VAL A 91 9.51 0.74 0.71
CA VAL A 91 9.07 1.59 1.83
C VAL A 91 9.72 1.10 3.12
N ASP A 92 10.65 1.89 3.68
CA ASP A 92 11.37 1.57 4.91
C ASP A 92 10.91 2.48 6.06
N TYR A 93 9.99 1.98 6.88
CA TYR A 93 9.42 2.70 8.03
C TYR A 93 10.44 3.05 9.12
N SER A 94 11.66 2.48 9.08
CA SER A 94 12.75 2.94 9.95
C SER A 94 13.45 4.22 9.45
N LYS A 95 13.03 4.76 8.29
CA LYS A 95 13.63 5.91 7.62
C LYS A 95 12.63 7.06 7.38
N VAL A 96 11.49 7.05 8.08
CA VAL A 96 10.49 8.11 8.04
C VAL A 96 11.14 9.49 8.25
N GLY A 97 10.69 10.49 7.49
CA GLY A 97 11.25 11.84 7.50
C GLY A 97 12.51 12.03 6.65
N THR A 98 13.03 10.97 6.02
CA THR A 98 14.22 11.05 5.15
C THR A 98 13.89 10.70 3.70
N LYS A 99 14.79 11.05 2.77
CA LYS A 99 14.71 10.64 1.35
C LYS A 99 14.83 9.12 1.14
N LEU A 100 15.20 8.36 2.17
CA LEU A 100 15.31 6.91 2.13
C LEU A 100 14.00 6.21 2.54
N PHE A 101 12.98 6.96 2.98
CA PHE A 101 11.69 6.40 3.38
C PHE A 101 11.01 5.65 2.24
N VAL A 102 10.92 6.27 1.06
CA VAL A 102 10.36 5.67 -0.15
C VAL A 102 11.36 5.78 -1.28
N ARG A 103 11.67 4.66 -1.93
CA ARG A 103 12.53 4.61 -3.12
C ARG A 103 11.97 3.63 -4.14
N ILE A 104 12.26 3.87 -5.41
CA ILE A 104 12.06 2.85 -6.44
C ILE A 104 13.08 1.73 -6.18
N HIS A 105 12.60 0.51 -6.00
CA HIS A 105 13.42 -0.69 -5.83
C HIS A 105 13.77 -1.32 -7.18
N GLN A 106 12.76 -1.47 -8.03
CA GLN A 106 12.85 -2.03 -9.36
C GLN A 106 11.93 -1.24 -10.29
N ASP A 107 12.37 -1.05 -11.53
CA ASP A 107 11.55 -0.55 -12.63
C ASP A 107 11.41 -1.70 -13.63
N SER A 108 10.18 -2.08 -13.97
CA SER A 108 9.95 -3.16 -14.92
C SER A 108 10.38 -2.70 -16.32
N TYR A 109 11.35 -3.39 -16.93
CA TYR A 109 11.87 -3.11 -18.28
C TYR A 109 10.90 -3.51 -19.43
N LEU A 110 9.59 -3.53 -19.19
CA LEU A 110 8.62 -3.90 -20.24
C LEU A 110 8.41 -2.78 -21.25
#